data_AF-A0A147BAJ1-F1
#
_entry.id   AF-A0A147BAJ1-F1
#
_cell.length_a   1.000
_cell.length_b   1.000
_cell.length_c   1.000
_cell.angle_alpha   90.00
_cell.angle_beta   90.00
_cell.angle_gamma   90.00
#
_symmetry.space_group_name_H-M   'P 1'
#
loop_
_entity.id
_entity.type
_entity.pdbx_description
1 polymer ?
#
loop_
_entity_poly.entity_id
_entity_poly.type
_entity_poly.pdbx_seq_one_letter_code
_entity_poly.pdbx_strand_id
1 'polypeptide(L)' 'RKPSNFSTDIHVSYCGTNCTVKNGKWSACSGDCVCVNRNNETNGICVEITYFGDLGDPNQDPKIDEATPRTSVFQTKH' A
#
# COMPACT_ATOMS: atom_id res chain seq x y z
N ARG A 1 -3.92 -16.82 18.09
CA ARG A 1 -3.68 -15.80 17.03
C ARG A 1 -3.87 -16.52 15.69
N LYS A 2 -4.80 -16.08 14.82
CA LYS A 2 -5.00 -16.72 13.51
C LYS A 2 -3.79 -16.37 12.63
N PRO A 3 -3.14 -17.34 11.96
CA PRO A 3 -2.08 -17.03 11.00
C PRO A 3 -2.63 -16.13 9.90
N SER A 4 -1.86 -15.12 9.48
CA SER A 4 -2.22 -14.28 8.34
C SER A 4 -2.25 -15.13 7.07
N ASN A 5 -3.26 -14.89 6.25
CA ASN A 5 -3.42 -15.50 4.95
C ASN A 5 -3.72 -14.40 3.95
N PHE A 6 -2.71 -14.00 3.18
CA PHE A 6 -2.81 -12.91 2.20
C PHE A 6 -3.95 -13.07 1.19
N SER A 7 -4.43 -14.30 0.94
CA SER A 7 -5.56 -14.54 0.05
C SER A 7 -6.92 -14.22 0.67
N THR A 8 -7.05 -14.22 2.00
CA THR A 8 -8.31 -13.90 2.70
C THR A 8 -8.28 -12.58 3.43
N ASP A 9 -7.08 -12.03 3.63
CA ASP A 9 -6.88 -10.86 4.48
C ASP A 9 -6.78 -9.56 3.68
N ILE A 10 -6.67 -9.66 2.35
CA ILE A 10 -6.71 -8.52 1.43
C ILE A 10 -8.12 -8.40 0.86
N HIS A 11 -8.73 -7.24 1.05
CA HIS A 11 -10.04 -6.89 0.51
C HIS A 11 -9.91 -5.75 -0.48
N VAL A 12 -10.61 -5.87 -1.61
CA VAL A 12 -10.65 -4.84 -2.65
C VAL A 12 -12.09 -4.36 -2.78
N SER A 13 -12.32 -3.06 -2.57
CA SER A 13 -13.63 -2.42 -2.66
C SER A 13 -13.65 -1.43 -3.82
N TYR A 14 -14.74 -1.41 -4.60
CA TYR A 14 -14.90 -0.44 -5.68
C TYR A 14 -15.36 0.92 -5.12
N CYS A 15 -14.66 1.99 -5.50
CA CYS A 15 -14.93 3.34 -5.01
C CYS A 15 -16.08 4.06 -5.73
N GLY A 16 -16.84 3.38 -6.57
CA GLY A 16 -17.98 3.96 -7.27
C GLY A 16 -17.64 4.81 -8.50
N THR A 17 -16.35 4.94 -8.86
CA THR A 17 -15.93 5.69 -10.04
C THR A 17 -14.86 4.97 -10.86
N ASN A 18 -14.89 5.19 -12.17
CA ASN A 18 -13.86 4.75 -13.11
C ASN A 18 -12.73 5.78 -13.19
N CYS A 19 -11.59 5.34 -13.69
CA CYS A 19 -10.44 6.19 -13.98
C CYS A 19 -9.92 5.93 -15.40
N THR A 20 -9.23 6.90 -15.99
CA THR A 20 -8.63 6.78 -17.32
C THR A 20 -7.22 7.35 -17.37
N VAL A 21 -6.36 6.83 -18.24
CA VAL A 21 -5.05 7.43 -18.52
C VAL A 21 -5.13 8.30 -19.76
N LYS A 22 -4.62 9.52 -19.64
CA LYS A 22 -4.41 10.40 -20.79
C LYS A 22 -2.98 10.91 -20.75
N ASN A 23 -2.25 10.70 -21.85
CA ASN A 23 -0.83 11.10 -21.97
C ASN A 23 0.05 10.57 -20.82
N GLY A 24 -0.17 9.32 -20.39
CA GLY A 24 0.57 8.69 -19.29
C GLY A 24 0.17 9.16 -17.88
N LYS A 25 -0.77 10.11 -17.75
CA LYS A 25 -1.29 10.55 -16.45
C LYS A 25 -2.68 9.96 -16.21
N TRP A 26 -2.83 9.23 -15.11
CA TRP A 26 -4.12 8.72 -14.66
C TRP A 26 -4.98 9.83 -14.07
N SER A 27 -6.29 9.78 -14.35
CA SER A 27 -7.28 10.59 -13.64
C SER A 27 -7.22 10.26 -12.16
N ALA A 28 -7.28 11.27 -11.29
CA ALA A 28 -7.24 11.07 -9.86
C ALA A 28 -8.51 10.33 -9.38
N CYS A 29 -8.31 9.31 -8.55
CA CYS A 29 -9.34 8.78 -7.69
C CYS A 29 -9.44 9.65 -6.42
N SER A 30 -10.60 9.66 -5.77
CA SER A 30 -10.84 10.40 -4.53
C SER A 30 -10.41 9.60 -3.30
N GLY A 31 -9.92 10.27 -2.25
CA GLY A 31 -9.59 9.65 -0.96
C GLY A 31 -8.42 8.66 -1.08
N ASP A 32 -8.54 7.53 -0.40
CA ASP A 32 -7.52 6.46 -0.36
C ASP A 32 -7.62 5.48 -1.54
N CYS A 33 -8.45 5.80 -2.53
CA CYS A 33 -8.66 4.95 -3.71
C CYS A 33 -7.48 5.05 -4.67
N VAL A 34 -7.09 3.91 -5.23
CA VAL A 34 -6.09 3.78 -6.28
C VAL A 34 -6.73 3.40 -7.61
N CYS A 35 -6.20 3.93 -8.71
CA CYS A 35 -6.64 3.57 -10.05
C CYS A 35 -5.96 2.26 -10.47
N VAL A 36 -6.73 1.23 -10.77
CA VAL A 36 -6.23 -0.03 -11.32
C VAL A 36 -6.79 -0.25 -12.72
N ASN A 37 -5.92 -0.65 -13.65
CA ASN A 37 -6.29 -0.96 -15.01
C ASN A 37 -5.74 -2.35 -15.40
N ARG A 38 -6.31 -2.94 -16.45
CA ARG A 38 -5.78 -4.18 -17.00
C ARG A 38 -4.70 -3.86 -18.02
N ASN A 39 -3.45 -4.24 -17.73
CA ASN A 39 -2.33 -4.13 -18.68
C ASN A 39 -2.20 -2.71 -19.28
N ASN A 40 -2.32 -2.60 -20.61
CA ASN A 40 -2.24 -1.36 -21.38
C ASN A 40 -3.62 -0.76 -21.68
N GLU A 41 -4.69 -1.20 -21.01
CA GLU A 41 -5.99 -0.58 -21.16
C GLU A 41 -5.96 0.85 -20.62
N THR A 42 -6.58 1.76 -21.36
CA THR A 42 -6.62 3.18 -20.99
C THR A 42 -7.72 3.51 -19.99
N ASN A 43 -8.63 2.58 -19.75
CA ASN A 43 -9.69 2.66 -18.76
C ASN A 43 -9.36 1.73 -17.58
N GLY A 44 -9.74 2.17 -16.39
CA GLY A 44 -9.57 1.45 -15.15
C GLY A 44 -10.69 1.76 -14.18
N ILE A 45 -10.60 1.18 -12.99
CA ILE A 45 -11.53 1.39 -11.89
C ILE A 45 -10.78 1.92 -10.68
N CYS A 46 -11.42 2.82 -9.92
CA CYS A 46 -10.90 3.24 -8.63
C CYS A 46 -11.30 2.22 -7.58
N VAL A 47 -10.31 1.66 -6.88
CA VAL A 47 -10.52 0.69 -5.82
C VAL A 47 -9.78 1.09 -4.55
N GLU A 48 -10.32 0.71 -3.41
CA GLU A 48 -9.66 0.77 -2.12
C GLU A 48 -9.17 -0.64 -1.76
N ILE A 49 -7.93 -0.75 -1.29
CA ILE A 49 -7.33 -2.03 -0.90
C ILE A 49 -7.07 -1.99 0.60
N THR A 50 -7.75 -2.86 1.34
CA THR A 50 -7.63 -2.94 2.80
C THR A 50 -7.03 -4.28 3.21
N TYR A 51 -6.06 -4.25 4.10
CA TYR A 51 -5.51 -5.45 4.72
C TYR A 51 -6.04 -5.58 6.15
N PHE A 52 -6.81 -6.64 6.42
CA PHE A 52 -7.38 -6.96 7.73
C PHE A 52 -6.62 -8.09 8.46
N GLY A 53 -5.55 -8.58 7.86
CA GLY A 53 -4.73 -9.62 8.44
C GLY A 53 -3.83 -9.10 9.55
N ASP A 54 -3.22 -10.04 10.28
CA ASP A 54 -2.17 -9.71 11.21
C ASP A 54 -0.86 -9.47 10.44
N LEU A 55 -0.17 -8.37 10.71
CA LEU A 55 1.17 -8.13 10.15
C LEU A 55 2.24 -8.97 10.85
N GLY A 56 1.88 -9.65 11.95
CA GLY A 56 2.80 -10.41 12.77
C GLY A 56 3.51 -9.53 13.80
N ASP A 57 4.51 -10.11 14.47
CA ASP A 57 5.42 -9.37 15.33
C ASP A 57 6.62 -8.90 14.48
N PRO A 58 6.83 -7.58 14.32
CA PRO A 58 7.97 -7.05 13.57
C PRO A 58 9.32 -7.57 14.08
N ASN A 59 9.43 -7.86 15.38
CA ASN A 59 10.67 -8.36 15.99
C ASN A 59 11.04 -9.79 15.55
N GLN A 60 10.14 -10.48 14.87
CA GLN A 60 10.39 -11.79 14.28
C GLN A 60 10.92 -11.70 12.84
N ASP A 61 10.94 -10.51 12.25
CA ASP A 61 11.53 -10.30 10.92
C ASP A 61 13.06 -10.43 11.03
N PRO A 62 13.71 -11.33 10.26
CA PRO A 62 15.16 -11.51 10.30
C PRO A 62 15.95 -10.26 9.89
N LYS A 63 15.29 -9.24 9.32
CA LYS A 63 15.87 -7.96 8.90
C LYS A 63 15.40 -6.79 9.76
N ILE A 64 14.77 -7.04 10.91
CA ILE A 64 14.26 -5.96 11.78
C ILE A 64 15.37 -4.97 12.17
N ASP A 65 16.59 -5.47 12.37
CA ASP A 65 17.76 -4.64 12.69
C ASP A 65 18.11 -3.64 11.57
N GLU A 66 17.85 -3.96 10.30
CA GLU A 66 18.08 -3.08 9.15
C GLU A 66 17.13 -1.87 9.15
N ALA A 67 15.95 -2.01 9.78
CA ALA A 67 14.96 -0.95 9.92
C ALA A 67 15.26 -0.01 11.12
N THR A 68 16.27 -0.33 11.93
CA THR A 68 16.66 0.50 13.08
C THR A 68 17.01 1.91 12.61
N PRO A 69 16.35 2.96 13.15
CA PRO A 69 16.71 4.33 12.84
C PRO A 69 18.19 4.54 13.09
N ARG A 70 18.92 4.95 12.04
CA ARG A 70 20.34 5.31 12.19
C ARG A 70 20.43 6.42 13.22
N THR A 71 21.43 6.31 14.10
CA THR A 71 21.67 7.30 15.16
C THR A 71 21.63 8.71 14.58
N SER A 72 20.80 9.57 15.16
CA SER A 72 20.67 10.96 14.74
C SER A 72 22.05 11.63 14.73
N VAL A 73 22.41 12.26 13.61
CA VAL A 73 23.65 13.03 13.44
C VAL A 73 23.63 14.34 14.22
N PHE A 74 22.60 14.60 15.04
CA PHE A 74 22.66 15.66 16.06
C PHE A 74 23.58 15.23 17.21
N GLN A 75 24.87 15.03 16.91
CA GLN A 75 25.91 15.14 17.91
C GLN A 75 25.87 16.57 18.44
N THR A 76 25.63 16.67 19.74
CA THR A 76 25.77 17.87 20.56
C THR A 76 27.07 18.58 20.19
N LYS A 77 26.98 19.76 19.57
CA LYS A 77 28.08 20.72 19.57
C LYS A 77 28.30 21.12 21.04
N HIS A 78 29.33 20.55 21.65
CA HIS A 78 29.94 21.10 22.86
C HIS A 78 31.11 21.99 22.47
#